data_AF-A0A815PEN6-F1
#
_entry.id   AF-A0A815PEN6-F1
#
_cell.length_a   1.000
_cell.length_b   1.000
_cell.length_c   1.000
_cell.angle_alpha   90.00
_cell.angle_beta   90.00
_cell.angle_gamma   90.00
#
_symmetry.space_group_name_H-M   'P 1'
#
loop_
_entity.id
_entity.type
_entity.pdbx_description
1 polymer ?
#
loop_
_entity_poly.entity_id
_entity_poly.type
_entity_poly.pdbx_seq_one_letter_code
_entity_poly.pdbx_strand_id
1 'polypeptide(L)'
;MLNYRDYLYTVEKTNDDKILFRRKNRDRKGRFKTNLDMDAILSEPTKHSHAPNIDQLPVVELKNKIKSTAADSEKVTSGILFSNLRSFPLDAAGQLPQTSSVLRMICCQRQAEATNSDNLIKKSTS
;
A
#
# COMPACT_ATOMS: atom_id res chain seq x y z
N MET A 1 -0.64 -0.48 3.09
CA MET A 1 -0.40 0.85 3.71
C MET A 1 -1.69 1.27 4.38
N LEU A 2 -1.62 1.91 5.55
CA LEU A 2 -2.79 2.34 6.32
C LEU A 2 -2.90 3.86 6.31
N ASN A 3 -4.10 4.39 6.05
CA ASN A 3 -4.43 5.80 6.21
C ASN A 3 -5.12 5.99 7.57
N TYR A 4 -4.59 6.87 8.41
CA TYR A 4 -5.19 7.24 9.68
C TYR A 4 -5.00 8.74 9.95
N ARG A 5 -6.11 9.48 10.13
CA ARG A 5 -6.13 10.94 10.29
C ARG A 5 -5.29 11.68 9.22
N ASP A 6 -5.47 11.28 7.96
CA ASP A 6 -4.78 11.86 6.80
C ASP A 6 -3.25 11.66 6.79
N TYR A 7 -2.76 10.73 7.61
CA TYR A 7 -1.37 10.32 7.63
C TYR A 7 -1.21 8.88 7.15
N LEU A 8 -0.15 8.67 6.37
CA LEU A 8 0.18 7.37 5.81
C LEU A 8 1.17 6.60 6.69
N TYR A 9 0.79 5.37 7.00
CA TYR A 9 1.56 4.44 7.80
C TYR A 9 1.86 3.14 7.06
N THR A 10 2.99 2.56 7.42
CA THR A 10 3.47 1.24 7.00
C THR A 10 3.58 0.36 8.23
N VAL A 11 3.34 -0.94 8.06
CA VAL A 11 3.58 -1.92 9.12
C VAL A 11 5.08 -1.92 9.42
N GLU A 12 5.44 -1.70 10.68
CA GLU A 12 6.81 -1.80 11.17
C GLU A 12 7.06 -3.20 11.74
N LYS A 13 6.09 -3.71 12.52
CA LYS A 13 6.19 -5.05 13.13
C LYS A 13 4.79 -5.61 13.38
N THR A 14 4.64 -6.92 13.19
CA THR A 14 3.49 -7.69 13.68
C THR A 14 3.97 -8.57 14.83
N ASN A 15 3.24 -8.57 15.95
CA ASN A 15 3.39 -9.52 17.05
C ASN A 15 2.08 -10.32 17.18
N ASP A 16 2.06 -11.33 18.03
CA ASP A 16 0.94 -12.27 18.19
C ASP A 16 -0.39 -11.61 18.62
N ASP A 17 -0.33 -10.39 19.17
CA ASP A 17 -1.45 -9.67 19.77
C ASP A 17 -1.68 -8.27 19.17
N LYS A 18 -0.74 -7.77 18.37
CA LYS A 18 -0.77 -6.37 17.90
C LYS A 18 0.06 -6.12 16.65
N ILE A 19 -0.34 -5.09 15.93
CA ILE A 19 0.37 -4.55 14.78
C ILE A 19 0.93 -3.18 15.14
N LEU A 20 2.24 -3.00 14.99
CA LEU A 20 2.93 -1.73 15.15
C LEU A 20 3.03 -1.04 13.79
N PHE A 21 2.47 0.15 13.71
CA PHE A 21 2.54 1.01 12.55
C PHE A 21 3.58 2.11 12.76
N ARG A 22 4.34 2.39 11.70
CA ARG A 22 5.24 3.53 11.61
C ARG A 22 4.86 4.37 10.42
N ARG A 23 4.98 5.68 10.57
CA ARG A 23 4.78 6.62 9.49
C ARG A 23 5.71 6.33 8.31
N LYS A 24 5.20 6.42 7.08
CA LYS A 24 5.98 6.17 5.85
C LYS A 24 7.24 7.05 5.74
N ASN A 25 7.16 8.31 6.16
CA ASN A 25 8.29 9.22 6.09
C ASN A 25 9.23 8.96 7.29
N ARG A 26 10.36 8.29 7.02
CA ARG A 26 11.26 7.70 8.03
C ARG A 26 11.81 8.72 9.02
N ASP A 27 12.00 9.95 8.57
CA ASP A 27 12.57 11.06 9.33
C ASP A 27 11.59 11.66 10.34
N ARG A 28 10.31 11.25 10.28
CA ARG A 28 9.24 11.85 11.08
C ARG A 28 8.74 10.87 12.14
N LYS A 29 8.70 11.34 13.38
CA LYS A 29 8.20 10.59 14.54
C LYS A 29 6.68 10.41 14.39
N GLY A 30 6.23 9.16 14.46
CA GLY A 30 4.83 8.80 14.30
C GLY A 30 4.69 7.28 14.30
N ARG A 31 4.32 6.74 15.45
CA ARG A 31 4.03 5.32 15.63
C ARG A 31 2.72 5.18 16.37
N PHE A 32 1.97 4.14 16.04
CA PHE A 32 0.77 3.75 16.77
C PHE A 32 0.56 2.24 16.65
N LYS A 33 -0.33 1.70 17.47
CA LYS A 33 -0.59 0.26 17.55
C LYS A 33 -2.06 -0.03 17.35
N THR A 34 -2.36 -1.12 16.68
CA THR A 34 -3.70 -1.72 16.63
C THR A 34 -3.64 -3.15 17.12
N ASN A 35 -4.81 -3.73 17.40
CA ASN A 35 -4.95 -5.18 17.46
C ASN A 35 -4.75 -5.82 16.06
N LEU A 36 -4.76 -7.15 16.01
CA LEU A 36 -4.55 -7.90 14.76
C LEU A 36 -5.61 -7.61 13.70
N ASP A 37 -6.87 -7.46 14.11
CA ASP A 37 -8.01 -7.21 13.22
C ASP A 37 -8.08 -5.75 12.74
N MET A 38 -7.20 -4.88 13.26
CA MET A 38 -7.16 -3.44 13.00
C MET A 38 -8.47 -2.70 13.32
N ASP A 39 -9.33 -3.26 14.17
CA ASP A 39 -10.61 -2.65 14.56
C ASP A 39 -10.46 -1.69 15.76
N ALA A 40 -9.38 -1.82 16.54
CA ALA A 40 -9.14 -1.05 17.75
C ALA A 40 -7.72 -0.47 17.78
N ILE A 41 -7.63 0.82 18.11
CA ILE A 41 -6.35 1.49 18.36
C ILE A 41 -5.92 1.22 19.79
N LEU A 42 -4.84 0.45 19.96
CA LEU A 42 -4.29 0.10 21.27
C LEU A 42 -3.40 1.21 21.84
N SER A 43 -2.86 2.08 20.99
CA SER A 43 -2.11 3.26 21.44
C SER A 43 -2.22 4.37 20.41
N GLU A 44 -2.58 5.57 20.85
CA GLU A 44 -2.69 6.72 19.96
C GLU A 44 -1.37 7.08 19.25
N PRO A 45 -1.42 7.66 18.04
CA PRO A 45 -0.22 8.12 17.37
C PRO A 45 0.47 9.26 18.08
N THR A 46 1.81 9.22 18.07
CA THR A 46 2.63 10.35 18.52
C THR A 46 2.27 11.62 17.75
N LYS A 47 2.20 12.77 18.45
CA LYS A 47 1.92 14.08 17.84
C LYS A 47 2.85 14.34 16.66
N HIS A 48 2.26 14.74 15.53
CA HIS A 48 2.99 15.03 14.31
C HIS A 48 3.58 16.44 14.34
N SER A 49 4.77 16.59 13.76
CA SER A 49 5.49 17.88 13.68
C SER A 49 5.06 18.75 12.49
N HIS A 50 4.03 18.36 11.73
CA HIS A 50 3.65 18.98 10.46
C HIS A 50 2.26 18.51 10.02
N ALA A 51 1.64 19.27 9.10
CA ALA A 51 0.32 19.00 8.56
C ALA A 51 0.23 17.70 7.72
N PRO A 52 -0.93 17.03 7.66
CA PRO A 52 -1.13 15.91 6.74
C PRO A 52 -0.96 16.33 5.28
N ASN A 53 -0.56 15.40 4.41
CA ASN A 53 -0.45 15.63 2.98
C ASN A 53 -1.60 14.90 2.28
N ILE A 54 -2.71 15.62 2.14
CA ILE A 54 -3.98 15.09 1.66
C ILE A 54 -3.88 14.73 0.17
N ASP A 55 -3.17 15.52 -0.62
CA ASP A 55 -3.00 15.31 -2.07
C ASP A 55 -2.28 14.00 -2.41
N GLN A 56 -1.51 13.45 -1.47
CA GLN A 56 -0.84 12.15 -1.64
C GLN A 56 -1.75 10.94 -1.40
N LEU A 57 -2.89 11.13 -0.73
CA LEU A 57 -3.79 10.02 -0.39
C LEU A 57 -4.39 9.36 -1.66
N PRO A 58 -4.97 10.11 -2.61
CA PRO A 58 -5.52 9.51 -3.83
C PRO A 58 -4.47 8.75 -4.63
N VAL A 59 -3.23 9.26 -4.67
CA VAL A 59 -2.12 8.63 -5.38
C VAL A 59 -1.74 7.30 -4.74
N VAL A 60 -1.72 7.23 -3.42
CA VAL A 60 -1.40 5.99 -2.71
C VAL A 60 -2.51 4.97 -2.84
N GLU A 61 -3.76 5.40 -2.77
CA GLU A 61 -4.91 4.54 -3.04
C GLU A 61 -4.89 3.99 -4.46
N LEU A 62 -4.61 4.84 -5.45
CA LEU A 62 -4.44 4.43 -6.85
C LEU A 62 -3.34 3.37 -6.98
N LYS A 63 -2.18 3.59 -6.35
CA LYS A 63 -1.08 2.62 -6.37
C LYS A 63 -1.47 1.29 -5.73
N ASN A 64 -2.22 1.30 -4.64
CA ASN A 64 -2.69 0.08 -3.99
C ASN A 64 -3.69 -0.67 -4.87
N LYS A 65 -4.64 0.04 -5.51
CA LYS A 65 -5.60 -0.57 -6.45
C LYS A 65 -4.92 -1.16 -7.68
N ILE A 66 -3.91 -0.48 -8.22
CA ILE A 66 -3.11 -1.01 -9.34
C ILE A 66 -2.39 -2.28 -8.91
N LYS A 67 -1.81 -2.33 -7.70
CA LYS A 67 -1.15 -3.53 -7.18
C LYS A 67 -2.13 -4.69 -6.99
N SER A 68 -3.28 -4.46 -6.35
CA SER A 68 -4.28 -5.53 -6.18
C SER A 68 -4.80 -6.02 -7.53
N THR A 69 -5.09 -5.11 -8.46
CA THR A 69 -5.53 -5.51 -9.81
C THR A 69 -4.43 -6.29 -10.56
N ALA A 70 -3.17 -5.91 -10.38
CA ALA A 70 -2.04 -6.60 -11.03
C ALA A 70 -1.78 -7.99 -10.46
N ALA A 71 -2.09 -8.19 -9.16
CA ALA A 71 -2.09 -9.48 -8.50
C ALA A 71 -3.21 -10.38 -9.04
N ASP A 72 -4.42 -9.85 -9.06
CA ASP A 72 -5.63 -10.64 -9.33
C ASP A 72 -5.92 -10.84 -10.83
N SER A 73 -5.12 -10.25 -11.73
CA SER A 73 -5.48 -10.17 -13.16
C SER A 73 -4.33 -10.32 -14.14
N GLU A 74 -4.58 -11.15 -15.16
CA GLU A 74 -3.76 -11.26 -16.38
C GLU A 74 -3.93 -10.08 -17.36
N LYS A 75 -4.79 -9.09 -17.05
CA LYS A 75 -5.04 -7.92 -17.89
C LYS A 75 -3.73 -7.24 -18.32
N VAL A 76 -3.67 -6.81 -19.57
CA VAL A 76 -2.55 -6.00 -20.06
C VAL A 76 -2.43 -4.69 -19.26
N THR A 77 -1.19 -4.23 -19.06
CA THR A 77 -0.88 -3.07 -18.21
C THR A 77 -1.69 -1.83 -18.54
N SER A 78 -1.92 -1.55 -19.83
CA SER A 78 -2.76 -0.44 -20.28
C SER A 78 -4.20 -0.57 -19.75
N GLY A 79 -4.78 -1.76 -19.79
CA GLY A 79 -6.12 -2.03 -19.27
C GLY A 79 -6.21 -1.80 -17.75
N ILE A 80 -5.18 -2.20 -17.01
CA ILE A 80 -5.09 -1.94 -15.56
C ILE A 80 -5.00 -0.43 -15.29
N LEU A 81 -4.17 0.29 -16.04
CA LEU A 81 -4.03 1.74 -15.93
C LEU A 81 -5.33 2.49 -16.23
N PHE A 82 -5.94 2.25 -17.39
CA PHE A 82 -7.15 2.97 -17.82
C PHE A 82 -8.33 2.74 -16.87
N SER A 83 -8.54 1.49 -16.44
CA SER A 83 -9.64 1.17 -15.51
C SER A 83 -9.50 1.88 -14.17
N ASN A 84 -8.28 1.97 -13.64
CA ASN A 84 -8.02 2.62 -12.35
C ASN A 84 -8.02 4.15 -12.46
N LEU A 85 -7.47 4.71 -13.53
CA LEU A 85 -7.40 6.17 -13.76
C LEU A 85 -8.78 6.81 -13.99
N ARG A 86 -9.75 6.07 -14.54
CA ARG A 86 -11.12 6.59 -14.72
C ARG A 86 -11.78 7.04 -13.42
N SER A 87 -11.36 6.46 -12.29
CA SER A 87 -11.87 6.79 -10.95
C SER A 87 -10.99 7.76 -10.17
N PHE A 88 -9.92 8.29 -10.78
CA PHE A 88 -8.96 9.16 -10.12
C PHE A 88 -9.45 10.61 -10.12
N PRO A 89 -9.37 11.33 -8.99
CA PRO A 89 -9.91 12.68 -8.90
C PRO A 89 -9.04 13.68 -9.66
N LEU A 90 -9.68 14.65 -10.30
CA LEU A 90 -9.04 15.59 -11.23
C LEU A 90 -8.11 16.59 -10.54
N ASP A 91 -8.43 16.98 -9.31
CA ASP A 91 -7.62 17.87 -8.46
C ASP A 91 -6.26 17.27 -8.11
N ALA A 92 -6.16 15.95 -8.01
CA ALA A 92 -4.93 15.23 -7.75
C ALA A 92 -4.15 14.84 -9.04
N ALA A 93 -4.64 15.19 -10.24
CA ALA A 93 -4.08 14.73 -11.52
C ALA A 93 -2.58 15.09 -11.69
N GLY A 94 -2.15 16.23 -11.12
CA GLY A 94 -0.74 16.65 -11.12
C GLY A 94 0.20 15.74 -10.33
N GLN A 95 -0.34 14.84 -9.48
CA GLN A 95 0.43 13.93 -8.64
C GLN A 95 0.43 12.49 -9.17
N LEU A 96 -0.02 12.29 -10.42
CA LEU A 96 -0.07 10.96 -11.03
C LEU A 96 1.32 10.32 -11.14
N PRO A 97 1.43 9.02 -10.83
CA PRO A 97 2.69 8.31 -11.03
C PRO A 97 3.03 8.24 -12.53
N GLN A 98 4.31 8.39 -12.84
CA GLN A 98 4.80 8.20 -14.22
C GLN A 98 4.50 6.79 -14.72
N THR A 99 4.18 6.67 -16.01
CA THR A 99 3.81 5.40 -16.66
C THR A 99 4.89 4.32 -16.49
N SER A 100 6.17 4.68 -16.60
CA SER A 100 7.31 3.76 -16.39
C SER A 100 7.33 3.20 -14.96
N SER A 101 7.02 4.02 -13.96
CA SER A 101 6.92 3.59 -12.56
C SER A 101 5.76 2.62 -12.35
N VAL A 102 4.64 2.84 -13.05
CA VAL A 102 3.49 1.93 -12.97
C VAL A 102 3.80 0.60 -13.65
N LEU A 103 4.41 0.61 -14.84
CA LEU A 103 4.85 -0.59 -15.53
C LEU A 103 5.75 -1.44 -14.65
N ARG A 104 6.79 -0.83 -14.07
CA ARG A 104 7.71 -1.51 -13.17
C ARG A 104 6.99 -2.13 -11.98
N MET A 105 6.04 -1.40 -11.38
CA MET A 105 5.26 -1.87 -10.24
C MET A 105 4.40 -3.09 -10.57
N ILE A 106 3.73 -3.09 -11.72
CA ILE A 106 2.93 -4.23 -12.19
C ILE A 106 3.82 -5.45 -12.42
N CYS A 107 4.97 -5.28 -13.09
CA CYS A 107 5.92 -6.36 -13.32
C CYS A 107 6.43 -6.96 -12.00
N CYS A 108 6.85 -6.11 -11.04
CA CYS A 108 7.33 -6.58 -9.74
C CYS A 108 6.25 -7.33 -8.95
N GLN A 109 5.00 -6.88 -9.00
CA GLN A 109 3.91 -7.54 -8.27
C GLN A 109 3.67 -8.96 -8.78
N ARG A 110 3.58 -9.13 -10.11
CA ARG A 110 3.38 -10.44 -10.74
C ARG A 110 4.51 -11.42 -10.47
N GLN A 111 5.75 -10.93 -10.45
CA GLN A 111 6.91 -11.77 -10.12
C GLN A 111 6.93 -12.22 -8.65
N ALA A 112 6.52 -11.33 -7.73
CA ALA A 112 6.46 -11.67 -6.31
C ALA A 112 5.44 -12.79 -6.01
N GLU A 113 4.34 -12.83 -6.76
CA GLU A 113 3.34 -13.90 -6.65
C GLU A 113 3.80 -15.20 -7.29
N ALA A 114 4.39 -15.16 -8.48
CA ALA A 114 4.99 -16.35 -9.11
C ALA A 114 6.01 -17.05 -8.19
N THR A 115 6.82 -16.26 -7.50
CA THR A 115 7.82 -16.78 -6.55
C THR A 115 7.19 -17.36 -5.27
N ASN A 116 6.02 -16.87 -4.86
CA ASN A 116 5.29 -17.41 -3.71
C ASN A 116 4.56 -18.71 -4.04
N SER A 117 3.97 -18.83 -5.24
CA SER A 117 3.37 -20.09 -5.70
C SER A 117 4.39 -21.22 -5.82
N ASP A 118 5.60 -20.92 -6.29
CA ASP A 118 6.67 -21.93 -6.41
C ASP A 118 7.17 -22.43 -5.05
N ASN A 119 7.11 -21.59 -4.01
CA ASN A 119 7.46 -21.97 -2.65
C ASN A 119 6.35 -22.76 -1.93
N LEU A 120 5.10 -22.66 -2.36
CA LEU A 120 3.99 -23.48 -1.85
C LEU A 120 4.02 -24.90 -2.42
N ILE A 121 4.42 -25.07 -3.69
CA ILE A 121 4.52 -26.39 -4.33
C ILE A 121 5.64 -27.25 -3.69
N LYS A 122 6.72 -26.61 -3.21
CA LYS A 122 7.86 -27.33 -2.61
C LYS A 122 7.66 -27.79 -1.16
N LYS A 123 6.59 -27.38 -0.48
CA LYS A 123 6.32 -27.78 0.91
C LYS A 123 5.40 -28.99 1.06
N SER A 124 4.91 -29.55 -0.05
CA SER A 124 3.97 -30.68 -0.06
C SER A 124 4.65 -32.06 -0.23
N THR A 125 5.99 -32.12 -0.22
CA THR A 125 6.77 -33.35 -0.50
C THR A 125 7.93 -33.56 0.49
N SER A 126 7.69 -33.40 1.79
CA SER A 126 8.60 -33.87 2.83
C SER A 126 7.86 -34.44 4.02
#